data_AF-A0A2E4S6Z5-F1
#
_entry.id   AF-A0A2E4S6Z5-F1
#
_cell.length_a   1.000
_cell.length_b   1.000
_cell.length_c   1.000
_cell.angle_alpha   90.00
_cell.angle_beta   90.00
_cell.angle_gamma   90.00
#
_symmetry.space_group_name_H-M   'P 1'
#
loop_
_entity.id
_entity.type
_entity.pdbx_description
1 polymer ?
#
loop_
_entity_poly.entity_id
_entity_poly.type
_entity_poly.pdbx_seq_one_letter_code
_entity_poly.pdbx_strand_id
1 'polypeptide(L)'
;MVLYYTLPKDGERQHIEESFVMSATEQPFGGRRWWIECKGCGLRCRVLYGGTYFRCRKCCRLTYESQYERIYAPGVTRAMRVRQKMKGEMGLALPFPDRPKGMHWKTYYRLREADWAAQMRIDALLMQDVLKLGRKRR
;
A
#
# COMPACT_ATOMS: atom_id res chain seq x y z
N MET A 1 -12.06 -22.20 12.73
CA MET A 1 -12.48 -21.83 11.35
C MET A 1 -11.60 -22.59 10.37
N VAL A 2 -12.17 -23.19 9.32
CA VAL A 2 -11.43 -23.94 8.30
C VAL A 2 -11.73 -23.34 6.93
N LEU A 3 -10.71 -23.20 6.09
CA LEU A 3 -10.80 -22.71 4.74
C LEU A 3 -10.35 -23.80 3.77
N TYR A 4 -11.15 -24.03 2.73
CA TYR A 4 -10.84 -24.93 1.63
C TYR A 4 -10.56 -24.10 0.39
N TYR A 5 -9.40 -24.28 -0.24
CA TYR A 5 -9.04 -23.54 -1.44
C TYR A 5 -8.14 -24.36 -2.36
N THR A 6 -8.13 -23.99 -3.63
CA THR A 6 -7.33 -24.65 -4.66
C THR A 6 -6.32 -23.68 -5.26
N LEU A 7 -5.10 -24.16 -5.48
CA LEU A 7 -4.05 -23.40 -6.14
C LEU A 7 -3.47 -24.19 -7.32
N PRO A 8 -3.14 -23.52 -8.43
CA PRO A 8 -2.34 -24.14 -9.47
C PRO A 8 -0.90 -24.27 -8.97
N LYS A 9 -0.38 -25.50 -8.97
CA LYS A 9 1.02 -25.80 -8.68
C LYS A 9 1.53 -26.73 -9.77
N ASP A 10 2.52 -26.26 -10.53
CA ASP A 10 3.17 -27.03 -11.61
C ASP A 10 2.19 -27.62 -12.66
N GLY A 11 1.08 -26.92 -12.91
CA GLY A 11 0.05 -27.34 -13.87
C GLY A 11 -1.10 -28.18 -13.29
N GLU A 12 -0.99 -28.66 -12.06
CA GLU A 12 -2.05 -29.39 -11.37
C GLU A 12 -2.76 -28.54 -10.31
N ARG A 13 -4.05 -28.83 -10.07
CA ARG A 13 -4.82 -28.17 -9.02
C ARG A 13 -4.60 -28.88 -7.69
N GLN A 14 -3.87 -28.24 -6.78
CA GLN A 14 -3.71 -28.75 -5.41
C GLN A 14 -4.86 -28.25 -4.54
N HIS A 15 -5.55 -29.19 -3.88
CA HIS A 15 -6.56 -28.90 -2.87
C HIS A 15 -5.89 -28.75 -1.50
N ILE A 16 -6.18 -27.65 -0.81
CA ILE A 16 -5.62 -27.35 0.51
C ILE A 16 -6.76 -27.07 1.48
N GLU A 17 -6.70 -27.75 2.62
CA GLU A 17 -7.52 -27.49 3.79
C GLU A 17 -6.66 -26.83 4.87
N GLU A 18 -7.04 -25.63 5.29
CA GLU A 18 -6.30 -24.89 6.31
C GLU A 18 -7.21 -24.38 7.42
N SER A 19 -6.92 -24.81 8.65
CA SER A 19 -7.58 -24.27 9.85
C SER A 19 -6.88 -23.02 10.39
N PHE A 20 -7.65 -22.16 11.05
CA PHE A 20 -7.17 -20.93 11.70
C PHE A 20 -7.63 -20.86 13.15
N VAL A 21 -6.71 -20.41 14.00
CA VAL A 21 -6.95 -20.11 15.41
C VAL A 21 -7.16 -18.61 15.55
N MET A 22 -8.16 -18.24 16.33
CA MET A 22 -8.45 -16.85 16.66
C MET A 22 -8.35 -16.64 18.16
N SER A 23 -7.72 -15.54 18.55
CA SER A 23 -7.67 -15.09 19.95
C SER A 23 -8.20 -13.67 20.07
N ALA A 24 -8.76 -13.35 21.23
CA ALA A 24 -9.26 -12.02 21.54
C ALA A 24 -8.37 -11.36 22.59
N THR A 25 -8.20 -10.04 22.47
CA THR A 25 -7.66 -9.19 23.53
C THR A 25 -8.71 -8.17 23.93
N GLU A 26 -8.93 -7.98 25.22
CA GLU A 26 -9.78 -6.91 25.73
C GLU A 26 -9.23 -5.54 25.36
N GLN A 27 -10.10 -4.54 25.22
CA GLN A 27 -9.71 -3.18 24.84
C GLN A 27 -9.98 -2.19 25.98
N PRO A 28 -9.11 -1.18 26.17
CA PRO A 28 -9.24 -0.23 27.29
C PRO A 28 -10.58 0.50 27.36
N PHE A 29 -11.22 0.74 26.23
CA PHE A 29 -12.50 1.45 26.13
C PHE A 29 -13.71 0.51 25.96
N GLY A 30 -13.57 -0.74 26.37
CA GLY A 30 -14.58 -1.77 26.20
C GLY A 30 -14.52 -2.48 24.84
N GLY A 31 -15.10 -3.69 24.81
CA GLY A 31 -15.10 -4.56 23.64
C GLY A 31 -13.87 -5.45 23.52
N ARG A 32 -13.81 -6.22 22.41
CA ARG A 32 -12.77 -7.19 22.13
C ARG A 32 -12.14 -6.92 20.77
N ARG A 33 -10.82 -6.99 20.70
CA ARG A 33 -10.08 -7.03 19.44
C ARG A 33 -9.73 -8.46 19.11
N TRP A 34 -10.29 -8.97 18.02
CA TRP A 34 -9.97 -10.29 17.49
C TRP A 34 -8.67 -10.27 16.69
N TRP A 35 -7.93 -11.37 16.81
CA TRP A 35 -6.68 -11.66 16.13
C TRP A 35 -6.74 -13.05 15.51
N ILE A 36 -6.00 -13.24 14.42
CA ILE A 36 -5.73 -14.54 13.82
C ILE A 36 -4.30 -14.92 14.19
N GLU A 37 -4.08 -16.15 14.64
CA GLU A 37 -2.75 -16.65 14.95
C GLU A 37 -2.09 -17.23 13.70
N CYS A 38 -0.90 -16.72 13.38
CA CYS A 38 -0.16 -17.20 12.22
C CYS A 38 0.40 -18.60 12.48
N LYS A 39 0.01 -19.60 11.68
CA LYS A 39 0.56 -20.96 11.76
C LYS A 39 2.06 -21.09 11.45
N GLY A 40 2.68 -20.07 10.86
CA GLY A 40 4.12 -20.09 10.59
C GLY A 40 4.99 -19.60 11.75
N CYS A 41 4.48 -18.73 12.63
CA CYS A 41 5.29 -18.11 13.68
C CYS A 41 4.57 -17.91 15.02
N GLY A 42 3.31 -18.31 15.14
CA GLY A 42 2.48 -18.16 16.33
C GLY A 42 2.04 -16.72 16.66
N LEU A 43 2.51 -15.71 15.93
CA LEU A 43 2.19 -14.32 16.22
C LEU A 43 0.73 -13.97 15.88
N ARG A 44 0.11 -13.16 16.75
CA ARG A 44 -1.21 -12.55 16.54
C ARG A 44 -1.17 -11.51 15.43
N CYS A 45 -2.01 -11.69 14.41
CA CYS A 45 -2.07 -10.86 13.21
C CYS A 45 -3.51 -10.47 12.90
N ARG A 46 -3.70 -9.32 12.24
CA ARG A 46 -5.03 -8.89 11.75
C ARG A 46 -5.36 -9.40 10.35
N VAL A 47 -4.32 -9.65 9.57
CA VAL A 47 -4.41 -10.06 8.17
C VAL A 47 -3.38 -11.14 7.94
N LEU A 48 -3.77 -12.19 7.22
CA LEU A 48 -2.87 -13.17 6.63
C LEU A 48 -2.79 -12.92 5.12
N TYR A 49 -1.63 -13.18 4.55
CA TYR A 49 -1.33 -12.98 3.14
C TYR A 49 -1.37 -14.32 2.43
N GLY A 50 -1.95 -14.31 1.22
CA GLY A 50 -2.06 -15.48 0.36
C GLY A 50 -0.71 -15.85 -0.27
N GLY A 51 -0.56 -17.15 -0.51
CA GLY A 51 0.55 -17.84 -1.17
C GLY A 51 0.10 -19.30 -1.34
N THR A 52 0.99 -20.28 -1.18
CA THR A 52 0.54 -21.68 -1.02
C THR A 52 -0.29 -21.87 0.25
N TYR A 53 0.11 -21.20 1.33
CA TYR A 53 -0.59 -21.17 2.62
C TYR A 53 -0.77 -19.74 3.11
N PHE A 54 -1.79 -19.48 3.92
CA PHE A 54 -2.03 -18.15 4.48
C PHE A 54 -1.11 -17.89 5.68
N ARG A 55 -0.18 -16.94 5.53
CA ARG A 55 0.82 -16.65 6.59
C ARG A 55 0.95 -15.15 6.83
N CYS A 56 1.56 -14.76 7.95
CA CYS A 56 1.73 -13.34 8.27
C CYS A 56 2.77 -12.68 7.38
N ARG A 57 2.76 -11.34 7.33
CA ARG A 57 3.71 -10.52 6.56
C ARG A 57 5.17 -10.95 6.75
N LYS A 58 5.56 -11.26 8.00
CA LYS A 58 6.94 -11.66 8.34
C LYS A 58 7.29 -13.02 7.75
N CYS A 59 6.41 -14.02 7.89
CA CYS A 59 6.60 -15.35 7.32
C CYS A 59 6.67 -15.32 5.79
N CYS A 60 5.82 -14.49 5.16
CA CYS A 60 5.84 -14.28 3.72
C CYS A 60 7.00 -13.37 3.24
N ARG A 61 7.84 -12.85 4.15
CA ARG A 61 8.93 -11.90 3.85
C ARG A 61 8.49 -10.69 3.01
N LEU A 62 7.25 -10.25 3.21
CA LEU A 62 6.69 -9.14 2.44
C LEU A 62 7.20 -7.80 2.98
N THR A 63 7.57 -6.92 2.06
CA THR A 63 7.90 -5.51 2.30
C THR A 63 6.63 -4.66 2.30
N TYR A 64 6.69 -3.43 2.83
CA TYR A 64 5.56 -2.49 2.71
C TYR A 64 5.61 -1.82 1.34
N GLU A 65 4.45 -1.59 0.71
CA GLU A 65 4.33 -0.85 -0.55
C GLU A 65 5.07 0.51 -0.50
N SER A 66 4.98 1.22 0.63
CA SER A 66 5.67 2.49 0.85
C SER A 66 7.21 2.39 0.81
N GLN A 67 7.79 1.21 0.99
CA GLN A 67 9.24 1.01 0.85
C GLN A 67 9.68 1.07 -0.62
N TYR A 68 8.81 0.67 -1.56
CA TYR A 68 9.06 0.79 -2.99
C TYR A 68 8.84 2.21 -3.52
N GLU A 69 7.93 2.98 -2.91
CA GLU A 69 7.68 4.38 -3.30
C GLU A 69 8.94 5.26 -3.21
N ARG A 70 9.82 5.00 -2.22
CA ARG A 70 11.10 5.71 -2.09
C ARG A 70 12.09 5.42 -3.23
N ILE A 71 11.98 4.25 -3.86
CA ILE A 71 12.89 3.83 -4.93
C ILE A 71 12.60 4.60 -6.21
N TYR A 72 11.32 4.84 -6.48
CA TYR A 72 10.89 5.55 -7.67
C TYR A 72 10.75 7.04 -7.38
N ALA A 73 9.74 7.46 -6.63
CA ALA A 73 9.44 8.87 -6.38
C ALA A 73 8.78 9.06 -5.00
N PRO A 74 9.54 9.44 -3.95
CA PRO A 74 8.97 9.56 -2.61
C PRO A 74 7.90 10.65 -2.52
N GLY A 75 6.75 10.31 -1.96
CA GLY A 75 5.66 11.26 -1.65
C GLY A 75 4.55 11.31 -2.69
N VAL A 76 4.70 10.63 -3.82
CA VAL A 76 3.69 10.55 -4.90
C VAL A 76 2.41 9.88 -4.43
N THR A 77 2.49 8.71 -3.79
CA THR A 77 1.31 7.99 -3.27
C THR A 77 0.60 8.83 -2.22
N ARG A 78 1.37 9.54 -1.39
CA ARG A 78 0.79 10.45 -0.39
C ARG A 78 0.06 11.61 -1.06
N ALA A 79 0.67 12.25 -2.06
CA ALA A 79 0.06 13.35 -2.82
C ALA A 79 -1.24 12.89 -3.52
N MET A 80 -1.21 11.73 -4.18
CA MET A 80 -2.41 11.13 -4.81
C MET A 80 -3.52 10.82 -3.79
N ARG A 81 -3.21 10.24 -2.64
CA ARG A 81 -4.20 10.00 -1.57
C ARG A 81 -4.80 11.29 -1.04
N VAL A 82 -4.02 12.37 -0.99
CA VAL A 82 -4.48 13.70 -0.59
C VAL A 82 -5.46 14.26 -1.62
N ARG A 83 -5.13 14.19 -2.92
CA ARG A 83 -6.04 14.56 -4.02
C ARG A 83 -7.35 13.78 -3.97
N GLN A 84 -7.27 12.46 -3.80
CA GLN A 84 -8.44 11.59 -3.66
C GLN A 84 -9.32 11.99 -2.47
N LYS A 85 -8.72 12.28 -1.30
CA LYS A 85 -9.46 12.74 -0.12
C LYS A 85 -10.13 14.09 -0.32
N MET A 86 -9.52 14.97 -1.11
CA MET A 86 -10.11 16.25 -1.49
C MET A 86 -11.11 16.14 -2.64
N LYS A 87 -11.41 14.91 -3.10
CA LYS A 87 -12.29 14.64 -4.25
C LYS A 87 -11.85 15.36 -5.52
N GLY A 88 -10.56 15.60 -5.65
CA GLY A 88 -9.98 16.21 -6.84
C GLY A 88 -9.62 15.18 -7.91
N GLU A 89 -9.24 15.69 -9.07
CA GLU A 89 -8.82 14.84 -10.18
C GLU A 89 -7.51 14.08 -9.88
N MET A 90 -7.45 12.87 -10.41
CA MET A 90 -6.34 11.95 -10.19
C MET A 90 -5.24 12.20 -11.22
N GLY A 91 -4.14 12.81 -10.79
CA GLY A 91 -2.95 13.04 -11.61
C GLY A 91 -2.09 14.17 -11.05
N LEU A 92 -0.77 13.98 -11.03
CA LEU A 92 0.15 15.03 -10.57
C LEU A 92 0.34 16.14 -11.62
N ALA A 93 0.14 15.84 -12.90
CA ALA A 93 0.18 16.83 -13.97
C ALA A 93 -1.09 17.71 -14.03
N LEU A 94 -2.13 17.35 -13.28
CA LEU A 94 -3.38 18.09 -13.21
C LEU A 94 -3.31 19.17 -12.11
N PRO A 95 -4.07 20.27 -12.23
CA PRO A 95 -4.14 21.30 -11.20
C PRO A 95 -4.42 20.70 -9.81
N PHE A 96 -3.80 21.25 -8.78
CA PHE A 96 -4.08 20.82 -7.42
C PHE A 96 -5.51 21.21 -7.03
N PRO A 97 -6.28 20.34 -6.35
CA PRO A 97 -7.70 20.59 -6.06
C PRO A 97 -7.87 21.83 -5.17
N ASP A 98 -8.97 22.55 -5.37
CA ASP A 98 -9.29 23.71 -4.55
C ASP A 98 -9.50 23.36 -3.07
N ARG A 99 -9.27 24.34 -2.20
CA ARG A 99 -9.36 24.17 -0.75
C ARG A 99 -10.78 23.77 -0.32
N PRO A 100 -10.98 22.61 0.32
CA PRO A 100 -12.27 22.22 0.84
C PRO A 100 -12.78 23.16 1.96
N LYS A 101 -14.10 23.25 2.11
CA LYS A 101 -14.73 23.97 3.23
C LYS A 101 -14.25 23.37 4.57
N GLY A 102 -13.88 24.23 5.52
CA GLY A 102 -13.38 23.82 6.84
C GLY A 102 -11.89 23.44 6.90
N MET A 103 -11.17 23.35 5.78
CA MET A 103 -9.72 23.15 5.81
C MET A 103 -8.99 24.48 6.07
N HIS A 104 -8.15 24.53 7.11
CA HIS A 104 -7.33 25.71 7.37
C HIS A 104 -6.33 25.99 6.23
N TRP A 105 -6.16 27.26 5.85
CA TRP A 105 -5.27 27.67 4.74
C TRP A 105 -3.83 27.17 4.90
N LYS A 106 -3.27 27.21 6.11
CA LYS A 106 -1.94 26.64 6.39
C LYS A 106 -1.84 25.15 6.03
N THR A 107 -2.89 24.38 6.32
CA THR A 107 -2.93 22.95 5.97
C THR A 107 -2.99 22.78 4.47
N TYR A 108 -3.82 23.58 3.80
CA TYR A 108 -3.97 23.56 2.35
C TYR A 108 -2.66 23.83 1.62
N TYR A 109 -1.98 24.94 1.93
CA TYR A 109 -0.72 25.29 1.29
C TYR A 109 0.36 24.24 1.52
N ARG A 110 0.48 23.71 2.75
CA ARG A 110 1.41 22.61 3.03
C ARG A 110 1.14 21.36 2.19
N LEU A 111 -0.13 21.03 1.95
CA LEU A 111 -0.49 19.89 1.10
C LEU A 111 -0.18 20.17 -0.38
N ARG A 112 -0.43 21.39 -0.84
CA ARG A 112 -0.12 21.83 -2.19
C ARG A 112 1.39 21.84 -2.47
N GLU A 113 2.20 22.31 -1.53
CA GLU A 113 3.67 22.27 -1.63
C GLU A 113 4.19 20.84 -1.69
N ALA A 114 3.63 19.94 -0.87
CA ALA A 114 4.00 18.53 -0.90
C ALA A 114 3.63 17.86 -2.24
N ASP A 115 2.49 18.23 -2.82
CA ASP A 115 2.05 17.76 -4.12
C ASP A 115 2.95 18.27 -5.25
N TRP A 116 3.28 19.56 -5.25
CA TRP A 116 4.24 20.16 -6.18
C TRP A 116 5.61 19.47 -6.12
N ALA A 117 6.11 19.22 -4.91
CA ALA A 117 7.37 18.52 -4.74
C ALA A 117 7.29 17.06 -5.25
N ALA A 118 6.14 16.39 -5.17
CA ALA A 118 5.94 15.06 -5.72
C ALA A 118 5.91 15.08 -7.25
N GLN A 119 5.23 16.07 -7.85
CA GLN A 119 5.23 16.29 -9.30
C GLN A 119 6.65 16.48 -9.83
N MET A 120 7.43 17.38 -9.24
CA MET A 120 8.82 17.65 -9.63
C MET A 120 9.72 16.41 -9.59
N ARG A 121 9.48 15.48 -8.65
CA ARG A 121 10.23 14.22 -8.58
C ARG A 121 9.91 13.30 -9.75
N ILE A 122 8.64 13.16 -10.09
CA ILE A 122 8.20 12.36 -11.25
C ILE A 122 8.76 12.96 -12.53
N ASP A 123 8.63 14.28 -12.71
CA ASP A 123 9.15 14.98 -13.90
C ASP A 123 10.66 14.77 -14.05
N ALA A 124 11.42 14.87 -12.95
CA ALA A 124 12.86 14.61 -12.96
C ALA A 124 13.22 13.17 -13.37
N LEU A 125 12.46 12.17 -12.91
CA LEU A 125 12.67 10.76 -13.30
C LEU A 125 12.36 10.54 -14.78
N LEU A 126 11.23 11.07 -15.24
CA LEU A 126 10.83 10.98 -16.66
C LEU A 126 11.89 11.64 -17.56
N MET A 127 12.44 12.79 -17.17
CA MET A 127 13.53 13.44 -17.91
C MET A 127 14.78 12.55 -17.98
N GLN A 128 15.18 11.90 -16.88
CA GLN A 128 16.32 10.97 -16.88
C GLN A 128 16.12 9.80 -17.85
N ASP A 129 14.91 9.24 -17.89
CA ASP A 129 14.61 8.10 -18.76
C ASP A 129 14.54 8.50 -20.24
N VAL A 130 14.01 9.68 -20.57
CA VAL A 130 14.06 10.23 -21.93
C VAL A 130 15.50 10.41 -22.41
N LEU A 131 16.39 10.94 -21.56
CA LEU A 131 17.81 11.10 -21.88
C LEU A 131 18.51 9.75 -22.13
N LYS A 132 18.16 8.70 -21.37
CA LYS A 132 18.69 7.34 -21.56
C LYS A 132 18.20 6.70 -22.85
N LEU A 133 16.93 6.90 -23.22
CA LEU A 133 16.36 6.41 -24.47
C LEU A 133 17.01 7.06 -25.69
N GLY A 134 17.34 8.35 -25.62
CA GLY A 134 18.10 9.06 -26.66
C GLY A 134 19.52 8.52 -26.86
N ARG A 135 20.17 8.04 -25.80
CA ARG A 135 21.53 7.46 -25.87
C ARG A 135 21.58 6.05 -26.45
N LYS A 136 20.49 5.28 -26.38
CA LYS A 136 20.40 3.90 -26.90
C LYS A 136 20.08 3.80 -28.40
N ARG A 137 19.81 4.93 -29.08
CA ARG A 137 19.51 4.97 -30.52
C ARG A 137 20.73 5.33 -31.40
N ARG A 138 21.96 5.09 -30.94
CA ARG A 138 23.18 5.18 -31.74
C ARG A 138 23.88 3.84 -31.81
#